data_AF-A0A959X6H9-F1
#
_entry.id   AF-A0A959X6H9-F1
#
_cell.length_a   1.000
_cell.length_b   1.000
_cell.length_c   1.000
_cell.angle_alpha   90.00
_cell.angle_beta   90.00
_cell.angle_gamma   90.00
#
_symmetry.space_group_name_H-M   'P 1'
#
loop_
_entity.id
_entity.type
_entity.pdbx_description
1 polymer ?
#
loop_
_entity_poly.entity_id
_entity_poly.type
_entity_poly.pdbx_seq_one_letter_code
_entity_poly.pdbx_strand_id
1 'polypeptide(L)'
;MTLDTPWTATVNREQPLPEHPRPQLVRPGWTILNGPWSYAVTPFVDGDPTAVPHPAGAPRRWRGEIVVPFSPETPLSGVVHQLQPDEILWYQRRFTAARTEGRRVLLHFGAVDQSCRIAVDGVEVGSHTGGYLPFTIDITEALGDHRSHTLTVAVRDVTDNSWLSRGKQRTRRGGIWYTPQSGIWQTVWLEELPTVAVDRLVLTPHLASGEVEVLVESAHAAPGQEAEVTILGPATDPSRRGSSLAAPQGAVTRRVRVGVPTRVSLPAPIRAWSPDDPFLYDVEVALGEDRVTSYVGMRSFGVGTGPDGRPHLLLNGEPHLPVGLLDQGYWPDGGYTAPTDEALAYDVELAKSMGFDTLRKHIKVEPLRWYHHCDRLGMLVWQDHVNGGTHYSDAVVTAPAIASPRIGDRRYRWFGRGDAEGRESSRSEL
;
A
#
# COMPACT_ATOMS: atom_id res chain seq x y z
N MET A 1 20.70 0.84 23.31
CA MET A 1 19.69 1.87 23.58
C MET A 1 18.77 1.87 22.38
N THR A 2 17.50 1.53 22.58
CA THR A 2 16.49 1.64 21.53
C THR A 2 16.16 3.12 21.34
N LEU A 3 16.02 3.57 20.09
CA LEU A 3 15.66 4.95 19.79
C LEU A 3 14.15 4.97 19.56
N ASP A 4 13.43 5.59 20.50
CA ASP A 4 11.97 5.62 20.52
C ASP A 4 11.46 6.93 19.91
N THR A 5 10.28 6.88 19.31
CA THR A 5 9.50 8.06 18.90
C THR A 5 8.52 8.50 20.00
N PRO A 6 7.98 9.73 19.94
CA PRO A 6 6.90 10.16 20.82
C PRO A 6 5.64 9.26 20.82
N TRP A 7 5.43 8.48 19.75
CA TRP A 7 4.29 7.58 19.60
C TRP A 7 4.57 6.14 20.06
N THR A 8 5.82 5.78 20.36
CA THR A 8 6.19 4.41 20.77
C THR A 8 5.33 3.91 21.93
N ALA A 9 5.15 4.77 22.94
CA ALA A 9 4.38 4.44 24.14
C ALA A 9 2.87 4.47 23.93
N THR A 10 2.38 5.03 22.81
CA THR A 10 0.95 5.13 22.49
C THR A 10 0.47 3.99 21.61
N VAL A 11 1.36 3.14 21.11
CA VAL A 11 1.00 1.98 20.28
C VAL A 11 0.13 1.01 21.07
N ASN A 12 -1.09 0.78 20.60
CA ASN A 12 -1.92 -0.32 21.08
C ASN A 12 -1.37 -1.64 20.53
N ARG A 13 -0.62 -2.39 21.35
CA ARG A 13 -0.01 -3.65 20.93
C ARG A 13 -1.02 -4.75 20.57
N GLU A 14 -2.23 -4.70 21.13
CA GLU A 14 -3.28 -5.68 20.85
C GLU A 14 -3.92 -5.47 19.47
N GLN A 15 -3.93 -4.22 18.98
CA GLN A 15 -4.56 -3.84 17.73
C GLN A 15 -3.90 -2.55 17.19
N PRO A 16 -2.63 -2.62 16.73
CA PRO A 16 -1.93 -1.45 16.20
C PRO A 16 -2.49 -1.09 14.83
N LEU A 17 -2.46 0.21 14.50
CA LEU A 17 -2.99 0.75 13.24
C LEU A 17 -4.44 0.30 12.97
N PRO A 18 -5.39 0.61 13.88
CA PRO A 18 -6.76 0.10 13.85
C PRO A 18 -7.65 0.73 12.77
N GLU A 19 -7.13 1.66 11.98
CA GLU A 19 -7.91 2.37 10.98
C GLU A 19 -8.15 1.53 9.71
N HIS A 20 -9.20 1.83 8.95
CA HIS A 20 -9.48 1.12 7.70
C HIS A 20 -8.29 1.23 6.73
N PRO A 21 -7.72 0.11 6.22
CA PRO A 21 -6.46 0.15 5.46
C PRO A 21 -6.56 0.75 4.06
N ARG A 22 -7.78 0.84 3.50
CA ARG A 22 -8.04 1.34 2.13
C ARG A 22 -8.94 2.59 2.13
N PRO A 23 -8.39 3.81 2.29
CA PRO A 23 -9.19 5.04 2.36
C PRO A 23 -9.97 5.40 1.09
N GLN A 24 -9.58 4.86 -0.07
CA GLN A 24 -10.29 5.04 -1.35
C GLN A 24 -11.28 3.90 -1.67
N LEU A 25 -11.46 2.93 -0.77
CA LEU A 25 -12.41 1.83 -0.93
C LEU A 25 -12.88 1.35 0.44
N VAL A 26 -13.51 2.25 1.19
CA VAL A 26 -13.95 2.00 2.58
C VAL A 26 -15.28 1.29 2.57
N ARG A 27 -15.39 0.22 3.36
CA ARG A 27 -16.64 -0.52 3.58
C ARG A 27 -16.78 -0.93 5.06
N PRO A 28 -17.99 -1.19 5.56
CA PRO A 28 -18.19 -1.53 6.97
C PRO A 28 -17.83 -2.98 7.33
N GLY A 29 -17.95 -3.93 6.40
CA GLY A 29 -17.73 -5.36 6.63
C GLY A 29 -16.25 -5.75 6.59
N TRP A 30 -15.50 -5.45 7.65
CA TRP A 30 -14.08 -5.80 7.74
C TRP A 30 -13.64 -6.07 9.17
N THR A 31 -12.54 -6.81 9.34
CA THR A 31 -11.94 -7.11 10.65
C THR A 31 -10.42 -7.04 10.56
N ILE A 32 -9.81 -6.25 11.42
CA ILE A 32 -8.36 -6.13 11.55
C ILE A 32 -7.74 -7.42 12.12
N LEU A 33 -6.62 -7.86 11.57
CA LEU A 33 -5.84 -9.00 12.07
C LEU A 33 -4.45 -8.58 12.59
N ASN A 34 -4.18 -7.29 12.73
CA ASN A 34 -3.02 -6.76 13.44
C ASN A 34 -3.05 -7.14 14.94
N GLY A 35 -1.88 -7.09 15.58
CA GLY A 35 -1.69 -7.41 17.00
C GLY A 35 -0.78 -8.61 17.21
N PRO A 36 -0.86 -9.30 18.35
CA PRO A 36 -0.03 -10.46 18.65
C PRO A 36 -0.33 -11.65 17.74
N TRP A 37 0.72 -12.26 17.21
CA TRP A 37 0.71 -13.54 16.50
C TRP A 37 1.77 -14.44 17.13
N SER A 38 1.51 -15.75 17.21
CA SER A 38 2.57 -16.70 17.55
C SER A 38 3.61 -16.72 16.44
N TYR A 39 4.90 -16.70 16.78
CA TYR A 39 5.98 -16.75 15.78
C TYR A 39 7.05 -17.79 16.09
N ALA A 40 7.73 -18.25 15.04
CA ALA A 40 8.89 -19.11 15.14
C ALA A 40 9.86 -18.82 14.00
N VAL A 41 11.14 -19.06 14.24
CA VAL A 41 12.20 -18.97 13.23
C VAL A 41 12.88 -20.33 13.12
N THR A 42 12.92 -20.88 11.92
CA THR A 42 13.49 -22.21 11.62
C THR A 42 14.48 -22.14 10.47
N PRO A 43 15.54 -22.96 10.46
CA PRO A 43 16.44 -23.06 9.31
C PRO A 43 15.73 -23.54 8.04
N PHE A 44 16.10 -22.99 6.89
CA PHE A 44 15.65 -23.40 5.57
C PHE A 44 16.67 -22.94 4.51
N VAL A 45 17.25 -23.89 3.77
CA VAL A 45 18.22 -23.59 2.72
C VAL A 45 17.66 -24.10 1.41
N ASP A 46 17.47 -23.18 0.48
CA ASP A 46 17.08 -23.46 -0.91
C ASP A 46 17.79 -22.47 -1.85
N GLY A 47 18.17 -22.95 -3.04
CA GLY A 47 18.87 -22.15 -4.05
C GLY A 47 17.97 -21.17 -4.79
N ASP A 48 16.65 -21.44 -4.83
CA ASP A 48 15.66 -20.49 -5.33
C ASP A 48 15.36 -19.44 -4.23
N PRO A 49 15.59 -18.14 -4.47
CA PRO A 49 15.34 -17.10 -3.49
C PRO A 49 13.86 -16.91 -3.15
N THR A 50 12.94 -17.41 -3.98
CA THR A 50 11.48 -17.29 -3.81
C THR A 50 10.86 -18.52 -3.15
N ALA A 51 11.62 -19.60 -2.98
CA ALA A 51 11.12 -20.85 -2.40
C ALA A 51 10.72 -20.66 -0.93
N VAL A 52 9.52 -21.13 -0.58
CA VAL A 52 8.94 -21.11 0.77
C VAL A 52 8.39 -22.49 1.10
N PRO A 53 8.68 -23.07 2.29
CA PRO A 53 8.13 -24.36 2.68
C PRO A 53 6.61 -24.32 2.80
N HIS A 54 5.97 -25.47 2.62
CA HIS A 54 4.52 -25.58 2.75
C HIS A 54 4.07 -25.23 4.18
N PRO A 55 2.99 -24.44 4.39
CA PRO A 55 2.54 -24.02 5.72
C PRO A 55 2.23 -25.17 6.70
N ALA A 56 1.77 -26.31 6.20
CA ALA A 56 1.58 -27.55 6.99
C ALA A 56 2.88 -28.08 7.65
N GLY A 57 4.05 -27.63 7.21
CA GLY A 57 5.35 -27.90 7.82
C GLY A 57 5.68 -27.00 9.02
N ALA A 58 4.74 -26.17 9.47
CA ALA A 58 4.95 -25.27 10.61
C ALA A 58 5.45 -26.01 11.86
N PRO A 59 6.34 -25.37 12.66
CA PRO A 59 6.90 -26.00 13.84
C PRO A 59 5.82 -26.26 14.89
N ARG A 60 5.98 -27.35 15.65
CA ARG A 60 5.08 -27.66 16.78
C ARG A 60 5.28 -26.74 18.00
N ARG A 61 6.43 -26.06 18.08
CA ARG A 61 6.79 -25.16 19.17
C ARG A 61 7.01 -23.77 18.61
N TRP A 62 6.19 -22.83 19.08
CA TRP A 62 6.33 -21.40 18.82
C TRP A 62 7.33 -20.77 19.79
N ARG A 63 8.12 -19.80 19.33
CA ARG A 63 9.16 -19.13 20.14
C ARG A 63 8.56 -18.08 21.08
N GLY A 64 7.48 -17.44 20.67
CA GLY A 64 6.81 -16.39 21.43
C GLY A 64 5.76 -15.68 20.58
N GLU A 65 5.53 -14.41 20.88
CA GLU A 65 4.62 -13.55 20.13
C GLU A 65 5.38 -12.46 19.38
N ILE A 66 4.88 -12.11 18.19
CA ILE A 66 5.30 -10.97 17.38
C ILE A 66 4.08 -10.07 17.16
N VAL A 67 4.26 -8.76 17.30
CA VAL A 67 3.19 -7.79 17.03
C VAL A 67 3.18 -7.44 15.54
N VAL A 68 2.20 -7.95 14.81
CA VAL A 68 1.94 -7.60 13.41
C VAL A 68 1.25 -6.23 13.34
N PRO A 69 1.66 -5.32 12.43
CA PRO A 69 2.51 -5.56 11.27
C PRO A 69 3.92 -4.99 11.43
N PHE A 70 4.57 -5.15 12.58
CA PHE A 70 5.94 -4.69 12.76
C PHE A 70 6.94 -5.81 12.40
N SER A 71 7.99 -5.46 11.64
CA SER A 71 9.10 -6.36 11.26
C SER A 71 9.73 -7.04 12.48
N PRO A 72 10.18 -8.31 12.40
CA PRO A 72 10.87 -8.95 13.51
C PRO A 72 12.13 -8.19 13.95
N GLU A 73 12.75 -7.41 13.07
CA GLU A 73 13.93 -6.56 13.35
C GLU A 73 13.65 -5.43 14.34
N THR A 74 12.38 -5.07 14.51
CA THR A 74 12.00 -3.79 15.12
C THR A 74 11.58 -3.93 16.58
N PRO A 75 11.87 -2.93 17.43
CA PRO A 75 11.41 -2.91 18.82
C PRO A 75 9.89 -3.09 18.99
N LEU A 76 9.07 -2.45 18.15
CA LEU A 76 7.61 -2.51 18.28
C LEU A 76 7.04 -3.92 18.07
N SER A 77 7.72 -4.75 17.26
CA SER A 77 7.36 -6.17 17.09
C SER A 77 7.48 -6.98 18.38
N GLY A 78 8.33 -6.54 19.33
CA GLY A 78 8.69 -7.28 20.54
C GLY A 78 9.72 -8.39 20.33
N VAL A 79 10.22 -8.60 19.10
CA VAL A 79 11.12 -9.71 18.76
C VAL A 79 12.58 -9.28 18.69
N VAL A 80 12.88 -8.21 17.95
CA VAL A 80 14.25 -7.69 17.72
C VAL A 80 15.21 -8.78 17.19
N HIS A 81 14.76 -9.51 16.17
CA HIS A 81 15.53 -10.53 15.45
C HIS A 81 15.75 -10.09 14.01
N GLN A 82 17.00 -10.08 13.56
CA GLN A 82 17.31 -9.86 12.15
C GLN A 82 17.23 -11.20 11.40
N LEU A 83 16.22 -11.35 10.56
CA LEU A 83 16.01 -12.57 9.79
C LEU A 83 17.21 -12.83 8.86
N GLN A 84 17.68 -14.06 8.81
CA GLN A 84 18.77 -14.48 7.92
C GLN A 84 18.24 -15.15 6.64
N PRO A 85 18.99 -15.12 5.52
CA PRO A 85 18.56 -15.72 4.25
C PRO A 85 18.30 -17.23 4.28
N ASP A 86 18.87 -17.92 5.26
CA ASP A 86 18.72 -19.35 5.54
C ASP A 86 17.69 -19.64 6.64
N GLU A 87 16.80 -18.70 6.92
CA GLU A 87 15.72 -18.82 7.89
C GLU A 87 14.34 -18.67 7.24
N ILE A 88 13.32 -19.27 7.88
CA ILE A 88 11.91 -19.02 7.63
C ILE A 88 11.30 -18.44 8.87
N LEU A 89 10.55 -17.36 8.69
CA LEU A 89 9.71 -16.76 9.69
C LEU A 89 8.29 -17.31 9.58
N TRP A 90 7.86 -18.01 10.62
CA TRP A 90 6.53 -18.56 10.73
C TRP A 90 5.68 -17.65 11.59
N TYR A 91 4.43 -17.45 11.16
CA TYR A 91 3.40 -16.76 11.91
C TYR A 91 2.17 -17.66 12.07
N GLN A 92 1.50 -17.55 13.21
CA GLN A 92 0.20 -18.17 13.44
C GLN A 92 -0.72 -17.26 14.24
N ARG A 93 -1.97 -17.13 13.79
CA ARG A 93 -3.02 -16.39 14.50
C ARG A 93 -4.36 -17.09 14.38
N ARG A 94 -5.14 -17.04 15.46
CA ARG A 94 -6.55 -17.40 15.43
C ARG A 94 -7.40 -16.22 14.98
N PHE A 95 -8.42 -16.49 14.19
CA PHE A 95 -9.41 -15.50 13.79
C PHE A 95 -10.81 -16.13 13.77
N THR A 96 -11.83 -15.28 13.78
CA THR A 96 -13.22 -15.69 13.64
C THR A 96 -13.77 -15.15 12.34
N ALA A 97 -14.39 -16.02 11.54
CA ALA A 97 -15.11 -15.68 10.32
C ALA A 97 -16.18 -16.74 10.10
N ALA A 98 -17.23 -16.43 9.34
CA ALA A 98 -18.26 -17.43 9.03
C ALA A 98 -18.52 -17.47 7.53
N ARG A 99 -18.52 -18.68 6.95
CA ARG A 99 -19.02 -18.86 5.60
C ARG A 99 -20.52 -18.53 5.59
N THR A 100 -20.89 -17.59 4.73
CA THR A 100 -22.28 -17.16 4.56
C THR A 100 -22.63 -17.24 3.07
N GLU A 101 -23.77 -17.84 2.74
CA GLU A 101 -24.25 -17.92 1.36
C GLU A 101 -24.39 -16.52 0.75
N GLY A 102 -23.98 -16.37 -0.52
CA GLY A 102 -24.00 -15.09 -1.22
C GLY A 102 -22.97 -14.07 -0.73
N ARG A 103 -22.00 -14.48 0.09
CA ARG A 103 -20.89 -13.64 0.55
C ARG A 103 -19.53 -14.26 0.27
N ARG A 104 -18.53 -13.39 0.21
CA ARG A 104 -17.11 -13.71 0.12
C ARG A 104 -16.39 -13.20 1.36
N VAL A 105 -15.37 -13.93 1.80
CA VAL A 105 -14.44 -13.53 2.84
C VAL A 105 -13.06 -13.42 2.21
N LEU A 106 -12.58 -12.18 2.09
CA LEU A 106 -11.28 -11.88 1.52
C LEU A 106 -10.26 -11.63 2.63
N LEU A 107 -9.12 -12.30 2.55
CA LEU A 107 -7.95 -12.07 3.40
C LEU A 107 -6.98 -11.17 2.66
N HIS A 108 -6.64 -10.04 3.26
CA HIS A 108 -5.76 -9.04 2.70
C HIS A 108 -4.47 -8.93 3.50
N PHE A 109 -3.36 -8.78 2.76
CA PHE A 109 -2.07 -8.37 3.29
C PHE A 109 -1.65 -7.09 2.59
N GLY A 110 -1.32 -6.05 3.35
CA GLY A 110 -0.82 -4.79 2.79
C GLY A 110 0.56 -4.95 2.13
N ALA A 111 1.44 -5.75 2.75
CA ALA A 111 2.74 -6.14 2.22
C ALA A 111 3.38 -7.21 3.13
N VAL A 112 4.11 -8.14 2.52
CA VAL A 112 4.93 -9.14 3.21
C VAL A 112 6.29 -9.19 2.53
N ASP A 113 7.36 -8.88 3.26
CA ASP A 113 8.72 -8.92 2.72
C ASP A 113 9.33 -10.33 2.99
N GLN A 114 9.52 -11.23 2.02
CA GLN A 114 9.29 -10.99 0.60
C GLN A 114 8.55 -12.08 -0.16
N SER A 115 8.77 -13.35 0.19
CA SER A 115 8.02 -14.47 -0.38
C SER A 115 7.26 -15.19 0.73
N CYS A 116 5.99 -15.50 0.50
CA CYS A 116 5.16 -16.15 1.52
C CYS A 116 4.21 -17.21 0.97
N ARG A 117 3.83 -18.14 1.84
CA ARG A 117 2.75 -19.13 1.62
C ARG A 117 1.83 -19.13 2.83
N ILE A 118 0.54 -19.23 2.57
CA ILE A 118 -0.51 -18.95 3.55
C ILE A 118 -1.49 -20.12 3.59
N ALA A 119 -1.85 -20.54 4.79
CA ALA A 119 -2.85 -21.58 5.02
C ALA A 119 -3.89 -21.18 6.06
N VAL A 120 -5.13 -21.62 5.85
CA VAL A 120 -6.24 -21.57 6.80
C VAL A 120 -6.55 -23.00 7.22
N ASP A 121 -6.51 -23.27 8.53
CA ASP A 121 -6.75 -24.60 9.12
C ASP A 121 -5.90 -25.71 8.49
N GLY A 122 -4.66 -25.36 8.09
CA GLY A 122 -3.69 -26.27 7.48
C GLY A 122 -3.83 -26.46 5.98
N VAL A 123 -4.89 -25.92 5.35
CA VAL A 123 -5.09 -25.92 3.90
C VAL A 123 -4.46 -24.68 3.30
N GLU A 124 -3.53 -24.84 2.35
CA GLU A 124 -2.92 -23.72 1.64
C GLU A 124 -3.96 -22.98 0.80
N VAL A 125 -4.06 -21.67 1.00
CA VAL A 125 -5.03 -20.78 0.32
C VAL A 125 -4.37 -19.83 -0.66
N GLY A 126 -3.04 -19.64 -0.58
CA GLY A 126 -2.32 -18.84 -1.55
C GLY A 126 -0.85 -18.58 -1.19
N SER A 127 -0.18 -17.85 -2.08
CA SER A 127 1.20 -17.42 -1.95
C SER A 127 1.40 -16.05 -2.59
N HIS A 128 2.48 -15.36 -2.22
CA HIS A 128 2.87 -14.10 -2.83
C HIS A 128 4.39 -13.94 -2.82
N THR A 129 4.94 -13.33 -3.87
CA THR A 129 6.32 -12.89 -3.94
C THR A 129 6.32 -11.42 -4.37
N GLY A 130 6.98 -10.59 -3.58
CA GLY A 130 7.00 -9.14 -3.73
C GLY A 130 6.83 -8.47 -2.37
N GLY A 131 7.67 -7.49 -2.07
CA GLY A 131 7.82 -6.96 -0.72
C GLY A 131 6.96 -5.74 -0.41
N TYR A 132 6.32 -5.13 -1.40
CA TYR A 132 5.83 -3.74 -1.29
C TYR A 132 4.40 -3.54 -1.78
N LEU A 133 3.82 -4.51 -2.49
CA LEU A 133 2.47 -4.40 -3.03
C LEU A 133 1.49 -5.25 -2.23
N PRO A 134 0.24 -4.79 -2.08
CA PRO A 134 -0.79 -5.55 -1.40
C PRO A 134 -1.25 -6.72 -2.26
N PHE A 135 -1.70 -7.78 -1.59
CA PHE A 135 -2.35 -8.92 -2.24
C PHE A 135 -3.54 -9.41 -1.42
N THR A 136 -4.45 -10.10 -2.11
CA THR A 136 -5.74 -10.55 -1.56
C THR A 136 -5.99 -11.99 -1.94
N ILE A 137 -6.53 -12.77 -1.00
CA ILE A 137 -6.89 -14.17 -1.19
C ILE A 137 -8.35 -14.34 -0.79
N ASP A 138 -9.17 -14.93 -1.65
CA ASP A 138 -10.51 -15.35 -1.28
C ASP A 138 -10.42 -16.66 -0.47
N ILE A 139 -10.74 -16.58 0.82
CA ILE A 139 -10.67 -17.71 1.75
C ILE A 139 -12.04 -18.34 2.03
N THR A 140 -13.09 -17.93 1.32
CA THR A 140 -14.49 -18.31 1.61
C THR A 140 -14.68 -19.82 1.70
N GLU A 141 -14.14 -20.57 0.74
CA GLU A 141 -14.27 -22.03 0.70
C GLU A 141 -13.42 -22.73 1.78
N ALA A 142 -12.33 -22.11 2.22
CA ALA A 142 -11.45 -22.67 3.24
C ALA A 142 -12.05 -22.59 4.66
N LEU A 143 -13.09 -21.78 4.88
CA LEU A 143 -13.75 -21.65 6.18
C LEU A 143 -14.58 -22.89 6.56
N GLY A 144 -15.14 -23.62 5.58
CA GLY A 144 -16.06 -24.74 5.88
C GLY A 144 -17.26 -24.30 6.73
N ASP A 145 -17.66 -25.14 7.70
CA ASP A 145 -18.88 -24.95 8.51
C ASP A 145 -18.61 -24.42 9.94
N HIS A 146 -17.35 -24.17 10.31
CA HIS A 146 -16.96 -23.66 11.62
C HIS A 146 -16.64 -22.17 11.58
N ARG A 147 -16.56 -21.55 12.76
CA ARG A 147 -16.36 -20.09 12.89
C ARG A 147 -14.97 -19.67 13.34
N SER A 148 -14.18 -20.59 13.87
CA SER A 148 -12.87 -20.30 14.47
C SER A 148 -11.79 -20.97 13.65
N HIS A 149 -10.87 -20.17 13.11
CA HIS A 149 -9.86 -20.62 12.16
C HIS A 149 -8.46 -20.30 12.67
N THR A 150 -7.49 -21.04 12.15
CA THR A 150 -6.07 -20.81 12.37
C THR A 150 -5.42 -20.40 11.06
N LEU A 151 -4.96 -19.15 10.99
CA LEU A 151 -4.14 -18.63 9.91
C LEU A 151 -2.67 -18.98 10.20
N THR A 152 -1.99 -19.59 9.25
CA THR A 152 -0.55 -19.89 9.31
C THR A 152 0.15 -19.30 8.08
N VAL A 153 1.24 -18.57 8.30
CA VAL A 153 2.00 -17.92 7.22
C VAL A 153 3.47 -18.30 7.37
N ALA A 154 4.07 -18.84 6.31
CA ALA A 154 5.52 -19.00 6.19
C ALA A 154 6.05 -17.86 5.33
N VAL A 155 7.09 -17.16 5.80
CA VAL A 155 7.74 -16.07 5.08
C VAL A 155 9.22 -16.33 4.95
N ARG A 156 9.76 -16.09 3.77
CA ARG A 156 11.18 -16.04 3.49
C ARG A 156 11.56 -14.66 2.98
N ASP A 157 12.68 -14.17 3.48
CA ASP A 157 13.36 -13.02 2.93
C ASP A 157 14.86 -13.33 2.86
N VAL A 158 15.43 -13.21 1.66
CA VAL A 158 16.87 -13.38 1.41
C VAL A 158 17.63 -12.04 1.41
N THR A 159 16.91 -10.96 1.69
CA THR A 159 17.32 -9.57 1.83
C THR A 159 18.20 -9.12 0.67
N ASP A 160 19.52 -9.03 0.88
CA ASP A 160 20.45 -8.52 -0.10
C ASP A 160 21.15 -9.56 -0.98
N ASN A 161 20.76 -10.84 -0.86
CA ASN A 161 21.42 -11.98 -1.50
C ASN A 161 20.74 -12.48 -2.78
N SER A 162 19.79 -11.72 -3.34
CA SER A 162 19.11 -12.10 -4.58
C SER A 162 18.88 -10.90 -5.51
N TRP A 163 18.18 -11.16 -6.61
CA TRP A 163 17.73 -10.17 -7.56
C TRP A 163 16.40 -9.50 -7.18
N LEU A 164 15.74 -9.97 -6.11
CA LEU A 164 14.43 -9.47 -5.69
C LEU A 164 14.48 -7.97 -5.36
N SER A 165 13.35 -7.29 -5.52
CA SER A 165 13.19 -5.86 -5.24
C SER A 165 13.50 -5.56 -3.78
N ARG A 166 14.37 -4.58 -3.51
CA ARG A 166 14.64 -4.14 -2.14
C ARG A 166 14.83 -2.64 -2.07
N GLY A 167 14.44 -2.06 -0.95
CA GLY A 167 14.71 -0.68 -0.62
C GLY A 167 16.17 -0.51 -0.19
N LYS A 168 16.41 0.38 0.79
CA LYS A 168 17.74 0.58 1.39
C LYS A 168 18.11 -0.47 2.45
N GLN A 169 17.58 -1.69 2.35
CA GLN A 169 17.81 -2.79 3.29
C GLN A 169 19.14 -3.52 2.96
N ARG A 170 19.98 -3.80 3.98
CA ARG A 170 21.11 -4.74 3.88
C ARG A 170 21.38 -5.46 5.18
N THR A 171 21.71 -6.75 5.10
CA THR A 171 22.11 -7.58 6.25
C THR A 171 23.29 -6.97 7.01
N ARG A 172 24.26 -6.43 6.26
CA ARG A 172 25.38 -5.63 6.80
C ARG A 172 25.14 -4.15 6.49
N ARG A 173 24.37 -3.49 7.35
CA ARG A 173 24.01 -2.06 7.23
C ARG A 173 25.19 -1.12 7.52
N GLY A 174 25.12 0.10 7.00
CA GLY A 174 26.15 1.13 7.12
C GLY A 174 26.14 2.13 5.95
N GLY A 175 26.61 3.35 6.20
CA GLY A 175 26.56 4.43 5.21
C GLY A 175 25.11 4.76 4.82
N ILE A 176 24.76 4.55 3.55
CA ILE A 176 23.41 4.81 3.00
C ILE A 176 22.45 3.60 3.10
N TRP A 177 22.86 2.51 3.75
CA TRP A 177 22.07 1.27 3.89
C TRP A 177 21.63 1.09 5.35
N TYR A 178 20.36 0.74 5.54
CA TYR A 178 19.67 0.63 6.83
C TYR A 178 19.41 -0.83 7.24
N THR A 179 18.83 -0.99 8.43
CA THR A 179 18.35 -2.26 8.96
C THR A 179 17.43 -2.96 7.95
N PRO A 180 17.55 -4.28 7.76
CA PRO A 180 16.58 -5.04 6.97
C PRO A 180 15.14 -4.87 7.44
N GLN A 181 14.20 -5.18 6.54
CA GLN A 181 12.79 -5.37 6.85
C GLN A 181 12.43 -6.74 6.30
N SER A 182 11.66 -7.52 7.05
CA SER A 182 11.22 -8.86 6.67
C SER A 182 9.84 -9.12 7.26
N GLY A 183 9.17 -10.18 6.80
CA GLY A 183 7.89 -10.59 7.35
C GLY A 183 6.75 -9.65 6.98
N ILE A 184 5.66 -9.74 7.75
CA ILE A 184 4.46 -8.93 7.54
C ILE A 184 4.73 -7.52 8.07
N TRP A 185 4.79 -6.53 7.17
CA TRP A 185 5.12 -5.16 7.56
C TRP A 185 4.05 -4.09 7.28
N GLN A 186 2.96 -4.47 6.60
CA GLN A 186 1.74 -3.66 6.56
C GLN A 186 0.55 -4.46 7.06
N THR A 187 -0.53 -3.75 7.34
CA THR A 187 -1.75 -4.29 7.95
C THR A 187 -2.27 -5.56 7.29
N VAL A 188 -2.76 -6.49 8.12
CA VAL A 188 -3.51 -7.68 7.70
C VAL A 188 -4.96 -7.52 8.15
N TRP A 189 -5.92 -7.83 7.28
CA TRP A 189 -7.33 -7.72 7.61
C TRP A 189 -8.19 -8.68 6.78
N LEU A 190 -9.40 -8.93 7.26
CA LEU A 190 -10.46 -9.61 6.55
C LEU A 190 -11.48 -8.61 6.04
N GLU A 191 -12.10 -8.90 4.90
CA GLU A 191 -13.31 -8.24 4.44
C GLU A 191 -14.40 -9.27 4.16
N GLU A 192 -15.59 -8.99 4.66
CA GLU A 192 -16.80 -9.76 4.38
C GLU A 192 -17.71 -8.93 3.49
N LEU A 193 -17.93 -9.39 2.27
CA LEU A 193 -18.67 -8.65 1.25
C LEU A 193 -19.64 -9.57 0.48
N PRO A 194 -20.69 -9.01 -0.14
CA PRO A 194 -21.54 -9.77 -1.05
C PRO A 194 -20.73 -10.39 -2.21
N THR A 195 -21.23 -11.48 -2.81
CA THR A 195 -20.57 -12.10 -3.97
C THR A 195 -20.34 -11.09 -5.10
N VAL A 196 -21.33 -10.24 -5.39
CA VAL A 196 -21.17 -9.11 -6.31
C VAL A 196 -20.84 -7.86 -5.51
N ALA A 197 -19.62 -7.33 -5.66
CA ALA A 197 -19.11 -6.21 -4.88
C ALA A 197 -18.09 -5.41 -5.68
N VAL A 198 -17.79 -4.19 -5.24
CA VAL A 198 -16.76 -3.35 -5.87
C VAL A 198 -15.39 -3.91 -5.50
N ASP A 199 -14.79 -4.70 -6.39
CA ASP A 199 -13.46 -5.29 -6.18
C ASP A 199 -12.35 -4.24 -6.42
N ARG A 200 -12.57 -3.35 -7.40
CA ARG A 200 -11.67 -2.23 -7.69
C ARG A 200 -12.45 -0.99 -8.17
N LEU A 201 -11.99 0.17 -7.74
CA LEU A 201 -12.51 1.48 -8.13
C LEU A 201 -11.34 2.34 -8.61
N VAL A 202 -11.46 2.89 -9.83
CA VAL A 202 -10.50 3.86 -10.37
C VAL A 202 -11.25 5.15 -10.66
N LEU A 203 -10.72 6.26 -10.13
CA LEU A 203 -11.26 7.61 -10.27
C LEU A 203 -10.18 8.49 -10.92
N THR A 204 -10.37 8.83 -12.19
CA THR A 204 -9.41 9.64 -12.95
C THR A 204 -9.97 11.05 -13.15
N PRO A 205 -9.38 12.09 -12.52
CA PRO A 205 -9.85 13.46 -12.69
C PRO A 205 -9.46 14.02 -14.06
N HIS A 206 -10.42 14.61 -14.77
CA HIS A 206 -10.21 15.39 -15.98
C HIS A 206 -10.57 16.85 -15.71
N LEU A 207 -9.60 17.58 -15.13
CA LEU A 207 -9.83 18.95 -14.67
C LEU A 207 -10.33 19.90 -15.79
N ALA A 208 -9.77 19.79 -17.00
CA ALA A 208 -10.11 20.69 -18.11
C ALA A 208 -11.57 20.56 -18.59
N SER A 209 -12.15 19.35 -18.52
CA SER A 209 -13.57 19.12 -18.88
C SER A 209 -14.50 19.16 -17.66
N GLY A 210 -13.97 19.23 -16.44
CA GLY A 210 -14.76 19.16 -15.22
C GLY A 210 -15.41 17.79 -15.01
N GLU A 211 -14.73 16.72 -15.42
CA GLU A 211 -15.26 15.36 -15.39
C GLU A 211 -14.39 14.43 -14.52
N VAL A 212 -15.01 13.43 -13.92
CA VAL A 212 -14.30 12.28 -13.34
C VAL A 212 -14.61 11.07 -14.21
N GLU A 213 -13.58 10.42 -14.75
CA GLU A 213 -13.74 9.12 -15.37
C GLU A 213 -13.72 8.05 -14.27
N VAL A 214 -14.82 7.28 -14.21
CA VAL A 214 -15.07 6.27 -13.20
C VAL A 214 -15.02 4.90 -13.85
N LEU A 215 -14.19 4.01 -13.29
CA LEU A 215 -14.19 2.58 -13.61
C LEU A 215 -14.47 1.80 -12.32
N VAL A 216 -15.57 1.06 -12.34
CA VAL A 216 -15.95 0.10 -11.29
C VAL A 216 -15.71 -1.29 -11.83
N GLU A 217 -14.94 -2.11 -11.13
CA GLU A 217 -14.68 -3.51 -11.48
C GLU A 217 -15.26 -4.45 -10.40
N SER A 218 -15.83 -5.56 -10.87
CA SER A 218 -16.39 -6.62 -10.03
C SER A 218 -16.26 -7.95 -10.78
N ALA A 219 -15.52 -8.89 -10.22
CA ALA A 219 -15.24 -10.21 -10.79
C ALA A 219 -16.51 -11.06 -10.97
N HIS A 220 -17.55 -10.81 -10.17
CA HIS A 220 -18.80 -11.58 -10.19
C HIS A 220 -20.01 -10.79 -10.72
N ALA A 221 -19.81 -9.60 -11.30
CA ALA A 221 -20.92 -8.84 -11.86
C ALA A 221 -21.45 -9.51 -13.13
N ALA A 222 -22.78 -9.50 -13.31
CA ALA A 222 -23.39 -9.99 -14.54
C ALA A 222 -23.08 -9.04 -15.72
N PRO A 223 -23.05 -9.54 -16.97
CA PRO A 223 -22.90 -8.69 -18.14
C PRO A 223 -23.93 -7.55 -18.17
N GLY A 224 -23.47 -6.32 -18.34
CA GLY A 224 -24.32 -5.14 -18.38
C GLY A 224 -24.79 -4.63 -17.02
N GLN A 225 -24.35 -5.24 -15.91
CA GLN A 225 -24.65 -4.73 -14.57
C GLN A 225 -24.10 -3.32 -14.37
N GLU A 226 -24.87 -2.51 -13.67
CA GLU A 226 -24.55 -1.11 -13.39
C GLU A 226 -24.30 -0.90 -11.90
N ALA A 227 -23.35 -0.02 -11.59
CA ALA A 227 -23.17 0.55 -10.27
C ALA A 227 -23.73 1.98 -10.25
N GLU A 228 -24.31 2.39 -9.13
CA GLU A 228 -24.69 3.78 -8.89
C GLU A 228 -23.52 4.49 -8.22
N VAL A 229 -23.05 5.56 -8.83
CA VAL A 229 -21.92 6.37 -8.36
C VAL A 229 -22.42 7.77 -8.05
N THR A 230 -22.21 8.22 -6.82
CA THR A 230 -22.53 9.57 -6.37
C THR A 230 -21.24 10.30 -6.02
N ILE A 231 -20.99 11.45 -6.65
CA ILE A 231 -19.88 12.34 -6.33
C ILE A 231 -20.46 13.56 -5.63
N LEU A 232 -20.07 13.76 -4.37
CA LEU A 232 -20.55 14.85 -3.54
C LEU A 232 -19.68 16.09 -3.77
N GLY A 233 -20.30 17.15 -4.25
CA GLY A 233 -19.66 18.46 -4.39
C GLY A 233 -19.23 19.04 -3.03
N PRO A 234 -18.45 20.14 -3.04
CA PRO A 234 -18.11 20.86 -1.82
C PRO A 234 -19.35 21.17 -0.99
N ALA A 235 -19.47 20.53 0.17
CA ALA A 235 -20.35 21.04 1.21
C ALA A 235 -19.89 22.46 1.53
N THR A 236 -20.81 23.41 1.53
CA THR A 236 -20.52 24.82 1.81
C THR A 236 -20.06 25.08 3.25
N ASP A 237 -19.98 24.05 4.11
CA ASP A 237 -19.59 24.18 5.51
C ASP A 237 -18.97 22.88 6.08
N PRO A 238 -17.68 22.89 6.48
CA PRO A 238 -17.03 21.75 7.12
C PRO A 238 -17.56 21.42 8.52
N SER A 239 -18.38 22.28 9.16
CA SER A 239 -18.97 22.03 10.47
C SER A 239 -20.18 21.07 10.47
N ARG A 240 -20.64 20.62 9.30
CA ARG A 240 -21.86 19.79 9.13
C ARG A 240 -21.61 18.30 8.86
N ARG A 241 -20.46 17.73 9.23
CA ARG A 241 -20.26 16.26 9.28
C ARG A 241 -21.00 15.59 10.46
N GLY A 242 -22.26 15.96 10.65
CA GLY A 242 -23.19 15.36 11.61
C GLY A 242 -24.57 15.28 10.97
N SER A 243 -25.01 14.05 10.72
CA SER A 243 -26.38 13.63 10.34
C SER A 243 -27.25 14.66 9.59
N SER A 244 -27.37 14.55 8.27
CA SER A 244 -28.50 15.15 7.55
C SER A 244 -28.74 14.44 6.21
N LEU A 245 -29.93 13.86 6.08
CA LEU A 245 -30.49 13.16 4.90
C LEU A 245 -30.84 14.10 3.72
N ALA A 246 -30.18 15.26 3.61
CA ALA A 246 -30.35 16.16 2.48
C ALA A 246 -29.13 16.03 1.56
N ALA A 247 -29.35 15.72 0.29
CA ALA A 247 -28.29 15.67 -0.71
C ALA A 247 -27.49 16.99 -0.66
N PRO A 248 -26.15 16.95 -0.48
CA PRO A 248 -25.32 18.14 -0.54
C PRO A 248 -25.59 18.90 -1.83
N GLN A 249 -25.67 20.23 -1.77
CA GLN A 249 -25.70 21.05 -2.98
C GLN A 249 -24.47 20.67 -3.84
N GLY A 250 -24.69 20.30 -5.10
CA GLY A 250 -23.62 19.91 -6.02
C GLY A 250 -23.32 18.40 -6.10
N ALA A 251 -24.12 17.53 -5.47
CA ALA A 251 -24.01 16.09 -5.69
C ALA A 251 -24.46 15.68 -7.11
N VAL A 252 -23.72 14.77 -7.75
CA VAL A 252 -24.09 14.15 -9.03
C VAL A 252 -24.13 12.64 -8.86
N THR A 253 -25.27 12.04 -9.18
CA THR A 253 -25.45 10.59 -9.20
C THR A 253 -25.58 10.10 -10.64
N ARG A 254 -24.82 9.07 -11.00
CA ARG A 254 -24.86 8.42 -12.32
C ARG A 254 -24.78 6.91 -12.18
N ARG A 255 -25.47 6.21 -13.07
CA ARG A 255 -25.26 4.78 -13.29
C ARG A 255 -24.10 4.59 -14.25
N VAL A 256 -23.13 3.77 -13.85
CA VAL A 256 -21.97 3.41 -14.66
C VAL A 256 -22.00 1.91 -14.89
N ARG A 257 -21.66 1.48 -16.10
CA ARG A 257 -21.58 0.05 -16.41
C ARG A 257 -20.29 -0.52 -15.82
N VAL A 258 -20.40 -1.63 -15.09
CA VAL A 258 -19.24 -2.33 -14.53
C VAL A 258 -18.29 -2.75 -15.65
N GLY A 259 -16.99 -2.53 -15.44
CA GLY A 259 -15.91 -2.83 -16.39
C GLY A 259 -15.77 -1.82 -17.54
N VAL A 260 -16.53 -0.72 -17.54
CA VAL A 260 -16.47 0.30 -18.60
C VAL A 260 -16.15 1.67 -18.00
N PRO A 261 -15.01 2.29 -18.37
CA PRO A 261 -14.70 3.66 -17.98
C PRO A 261 -15.80 4.62 -18.45
N THR A 262 -16.39 5.37 -17.52
CA THR A 262 -17.52 6.27 -17.79
C THR A 262 -17.21 7.67 -17.25
N ARG A 263 -17.32 8.70 -18.09
CA ARG A 263 -17.14 10.09 -17.68
C ARG A 263 -18.38 10.65 -16.99
N VAL A 264 -18.20 11.19 -15.79
CA VAL A 264 -19.23 11.85 -14.98
C VAL A 264 -18.88 13.33 -14.87
N SER A 265 -19.68 14.20 -15.51
CA SER A 265 -19.49 15.65 -15.42
C SER A 265 -19.94 16.18 -14.06
N LEU A 266 -19.08 16.99 -13.43
CA LEU A 266 -19.35 17.66 -12.17
C LEU A 266 -19.97 19.05 -12.43
N PRO A 267 -20.80 19.56 -11.52
CA PRO A 267 -21.40 20.88 -11.65
C PRO A 267 -20.34 21.97 -11.38
N ALA A 268 -20.31 23.00 -12.22
CA ALA A 268 -19.43 24.14 -12.04
C ALA A 268 -19.89 25.03 -10.85
N PRO A 269 -18.95 25.74 -10.18
CA PRO A 269 -17.50 25.73 -10.41
C PRO A 269 -16.80 24.48 -9.84
N ILE A 270 -15.78 24.01 -10.55
CA ILE A 270 -14.91 22.92 -10.08
C ILE A 270 -13.86 23.49 -9.12
N ARG A 271 -13.74 22.92 -7.93
CA ARG A 271 -12.69 23.25 -6.97
C ARG A 271 -11.54 22.27 -7.19
N ALA A 272 -10.44 22.77 -7.75
CA ALA A 272 -9.27 21.95 -8.00
C ALA A 272 -8.55 21.61 -6.69
N TRP A 273 -7.98 20.42 -6.62
CA TRP A 273 -7.01 20.05 -5.60
C TRP A 273 -5.65 20.66 -5.96
N SER A 274 -4.98 21.26 -4.98
CA SER A 274 -3.59 21.67 -5.03
C SER A 274 -2.96 21.53 -3.64
N PRO A 275 -1.62 21.66 -3.51
CA PRO A 275 -0.99 21.74 -2.21
C PRO A 275 -1.55 22.86 -1.31
N ASP A 276 -2.00 23.97 -1.88
CA ASP A 276 -2.53 25.11 -1.12
C ASP A 276 -4.04 25.01 -0.85
N ASP A 277 -4.77 24.28 -1.69
CA ASP A 277 -6.18 23.97 -1.52
C ASP A 277 -6.44 22.46 -1.75
N PRO A 278 -6.20 21.60 -0.73
CA PRO A 278 -6.28 20.15 -0.88
C PRO A 278 -7.72 19.62 -0.83
N PHE A 279 -8.59 20.19 -1.66
CA PHE A 279 -10.00 19.83 -1.69
C PHE A 279 -10.23 18.44 -2.30
N LEU A 280 -11.01 17.61 -1.60
CA LEU A 280 -11.39 16.27 -2.04
C LEU A 280 -12.91 16.17 -2.12
N TYR A 281 -13.41 15.64 -3.25
CA TYR A 281 -14.81 15.29 -3.43
C TYR A 281 -15.05 13.91 -2.82
N ASP A 282 -16.03 13.78 -1.93
CA ASP A 282 -16.45 12.47 -1.41
C ASP A 282 -17.17 11.69 -2.52
N VAL A 283 -16.92 10.38 -2.62
CA VAL A 283 -17.51 9.49 -3.62
C VAL A 283 -18.18 8.31 -2.93
N GLU A 284 -19.41 8.00 -3.31
CA GLU A 284 -20.13 6.81 -2.87
C GLU A 284 -20.42 5.92 -4.07
N VAL A 285 -20.19 4.62 -3.94
CA VAL A 285 -20.50 3.63 -4.99
C VAL A 285 -21.37 2.53 -4.40
N ALA A 286 -22.48 2.26 -5.07
CA ALA A 286 -23.39 1.16 -4.75
C ALA A 286 -23.42 0.15 -5.90
N LEU A 287 -23.12 -1.11 -5.62
CA LEU A 287 -23.19 -2.22 -6.58
C LEU A 287 -23.91 -3.40 -5.93
N GLY A 288 -25.17 -3.62 -6.33
CA GLY A 288 -26.02 -4.61 -5.67
C GLY A 288 -26.20 -4.28 -4.18
N GLU A 289 -25.80 -5.21 -3.31
CA GLU A 289 -25.82 -5.03 -1.86
C GLU A 289 -24.57 -4.32 -1.31
N ASP A 290 -23.51 -4.20 -2.10
CA ASP A 290 -22.26 -3.59 -1.67
C ASP A 290 -22.34 -2.06 -1.71
N ARG A 291 -21.74 -1.42 -0.70
CA ARG A 291 -21.69 0.03 -0.53
C ARG A 291 -20.27 0.39 -0.10
N VAL A 292 -19.60 1.20 -0.90
CA VAL A 292 -18.25 1.69 -0.60
C VAL A 292 -18.18 3.21 -0.66
N THR A 293 -17.33 3.80 0.18
CA THR A 293 -16.99 5.23 0.12
C THR A 293 -15.54 5.41 -0.31
N SER A 294 -15.29 6.53 -0.99
CA SER A 294 -14.01 6.91 -1.59
C SER A 294 -13.92 8.43 -1.65
N TYR A 295 -12.87 8.94 -2.29
CA TYR A 295 -12.70 10.37 -2.55
C TYR A 295 -11.86 10.60 -3.81
N VAL A 296 -11.98 11.80 -4.41
CA VAL A 296 -11.17 12.21 -5.55
C VAL A 296 -10.79 13.69 -5.46
N GLY A 297 -9.52 14.01 -5.70
CA GLY A 297 -9.03 15.39 -5.84
C GLY A 297 -8.94 15.78 -7.30
N MET A 298 -9.71 16.79 -7.73
CA MET A 298 -9.72 17.28 -9.12
C MET A 298 -8.42 18.01 -9.44
N ARG A 299 -7.50 17.37 -10.17
CA ARG A 299 -6.20 17.95 -10.51
C ARG A 299 -5.73 17.51 -11.89
N SER A 300 -4.76 18.22 -12.45
CA SER A 300 -4.03 17.78 -13.64
C SER A 300 -2.53 18.05 -13.50
N PHE A 301 -1.72 17.15 -14.06
CA PHE A 301 -0.28 17.32 -14.21
C PHE A 301 0.06 17.38 -15.69
N GLY A 302 1.06 18.16 -16.06
CA GLY A 302 1.49 18.25 -17.45
C GLY A 302 2.87 18.85 -17.62
N VAL A 303 3.26 18.99 -18.88
CA VAL A 303 4.44 19.77 -19.30
C VAL A 303 3.95 20.81 -20.29
N GLY A 304 4.31 22.07 -20.06
CA GLY A 304 3.98 23.17 -20.96
C GLY A 304 5.13 24.15 -21.10
N THR A 305 4.95 25.17 -21.94
CA THR A 305 5.95 26.21 -22.14
C THR A 305 5.78 27.30 -21.09
N GLY A 306 6.80 27.51 -20.25
CA GLY A 306 6.80 28.59 -19.28
C GLY A 306 7.05 29.96 -19.91
N PRO A 307 6.98 31.04 -19.11
CA PRO A 307 7.21 32.41 -19.57
C PRO A 307 8.59 32.66 -20.20
N ASP A 308 9.57 31.81 -19.90
CA ASP A 308 10.94 31.85 -20.43
C ASP A 308 11.12 31.05 -21.74
N GLY A 309 10.04 30.51 -22.30
CA GLY A 309 10.05 29.70 -23.52
C GLY A 309 10.57 28.28 -23.33
N ARG A 310 10.77 27.82 -22.09
CA ARG A 310 11.28 26.47 -21.78
C ARG A 310 10.17 25.53 -21.30
N PRO A 311 10.39 24.20 -21.31
CA PRO A 311 9.46 23.26 -20.70
C PRO A 311 9.41 23.44 -19.17
N HIS A 312 8.21 23.56 -18.62
CA HIS A 312 7.91 23.62 -17.19
C HIS A 312 6.95 22.49 -16.83
N LEU A 313 7.08 21.97 -15.62
CA LEU A 313 6.05 21.12 -15.03
C LEU A 313 4.83 21.98 -14.72
N LEU A 314 3.64 21.49 -15.05
CA LEU A 314 2.39 22.17 -14.78
C LEU A 314 1.59 21.42 -13.72
N LEU A 315 0.99 22.16 -12.80
CA LEU A 315 -0.09 21.71 -11.93
C LEU A 315 -1.32 22.53 -12.25
N ASN A 316 -2.43 21.87 -12.59
CA ASN A 316 -3.70 22.51 -12.94
C ASN A 316 -3.59 23.53 -14.10
N GLY A 317 -2.64 23.32 -15.01
CA GLY A 317 -2.38 24.19 -16.16
C GLY A 317 -1.36 25.31 -15.91
N GLU A 318 -0.95 25.53 -14.66
CA GLU A 318 -0.03 26.59 -14.28
C GLU A 318 1.38 26.03 -13.99
N PRO A 319 2.47 26.75 -14.34
CA PRO A 319 3.82 26.36 -13.98
C PRO A 319 3.98 26.15 -12.47
N HIS A 320 4.48 24.98 -12.09
CA HIS A 320 4.69 24.61 -10.70
C HIS A 320 6.09 24.02 -10.54
N LEU A 321 6.85 24.55 -9.58
CA LEU A 321 8.16 24.05 -9.21
C LEU A 321 8.02 23.27 -7.89
N PRO A 322 8.10 21.93 -7.92
CA PRO A 322 8.08 21.13 -6.70
C PRO A 322 9.22 21.52 -5.76
N VAL A 323 8.89 21.89 -4.52
CA VAL A 323 9.87 22.11 -3.45
C VAL A 323 9.69 20.98 -2.46
N GLY A 324 10.55 19.95 -2.60
CA GLY A 324 10.32 18.69 -1.92
C GLY A 324 11.49 18.13 -1.12
N LEU A 325 11.14 17.16 -0.27
CA LEU A 325 12.06 16.36 0.53
C LEU A 325 12.16 14.94 -0.03
N LEU A 326 13.33 14.32 0.15
CA LEU A 326 13.47 12.88 0.02
C LEU A 326 12.96 12.25 1.32
N ASP A 327 11.91 11.46 1.22
CA ASP A 327 11.32 10.73 2.33
C ASP A 327 11.77 9.26 2.28
N GLN A 328 12.59 8.89 3.26
CA GLN A 328 13.17 7.55 3.36
C GLN A 328 12.22 6.52 3.99
N GLY A 329 11.20 6.97 4.74
CA GLY A 329 10.17 6.14 5.35
C GLY A 329 10.67 5.10 6.37
N TYR A 330 11.69 5.43 7.17
CA TYR A 330 12.19 4.58 8.27
C TYR A 330 11.87 5.17 9.64
N TRP A 331 11.28 4.33 10.48
CA TRP A 331 10.97 4.58 11.87
C TRP A 331 11.98 3.83 12.75
N PRO A 332 12.52 4.47 13.80
CA PRO A 332 13.56 3.87 14.62
C PRO A 332 13.04 2.71 15.49
N ASP A 333 11.74 2.71 15.79
CA ASP A 333 11.01 1.77 16.62
C ASP A 333 10.20 0.74 15.79
N GLY A 334 9.78 1.10 14.56
CA GLY A 334 8.93 0.28 13.69
C GLY A 334 9.48 -0.09 12.30
N GLY A 335 10.70 0.33 11.95
CA GLY A 335 11.32 0.02 10.66
C GLY A 335 10.55 0.69 9.51
N TYR A 336 10.00 -0.06 8.57
CA TYR A 336 9.10 0.51 7.56
C TYR A 336 7.70 0.85 8.06
N THR A 337 7.31 0.37 9.23
CA THR A 337 5.96 0.51 9.76
C THR A 337 5.93 1.67 10.74
N ALA A 338 5.09 2.66 10.48
CA ALA A 338 4.89 3.73 11.45
C ALA A 338 4.24 3.19 12.74
N PRO A 339 4.57 3.75 13.91
CA PRO A 339 4.00 3.31 15.19
C PRO A 339 2.47 3.49 15.25
N THR A 340 1.96 4.60 14.70
CA THR A 340 0.54 4.98 14.70
C THR A 340 0.17 5.71 13.41
N ASP A 341 -1.13 5.82 13.11
CA ASP A 341 -1.60 6.62 11.98
C ASP A 341 -1.34 8.12 12.18
N GLU A 342 -1.40 8.59 13.43
CA GLU A 342 -1.04 9.95 13.81
C GLU A 342 0.44 10.24 13.54
N ALA A 343 1.33 9.28 13.73
CA ALA A 343 2.74 9.42 13.38
C ALA A 343 2.94 9.58 11.85
N LEU A 344 2.21 8.78 11.04
CA LEU A 344 2.23 8.93 9.58
C LEU A 344 1.75 10.32 9.16
N ALA A 345 0.66 10.81 9.75
CA ALA A 345 0.13 12.14 9.46
C ALA A 345 1.12 13.23 9.87
N TYR A 346 1.74 13.09 11.05
CA TYR A 346 2.67 14.07 11.59
C TYR A 346 3.85 14.36 10.66
N ASP A 347 4.47 13.34 10.07
CA ASP A 347 5.61 13.56 9.15
C ASP A 347 5.21 14.38 7.92
N VAL A 348 4.00 14.14 7.39
CA VAL A 348 3.45 14.89 6.26
C VAL A 348 3.11 16.33 6.67
N GLU A 349 2.46 16.50 7.82
CA GLU A 349 2.12 17.81 8.40
C GLU A 349 3.38 18.63 8.68
N LEU A 350 4.42 18.01 9.23
CA LEU A 350 5.68 18.64 9.56
C LEU A 350 6.37 19.15 8.29
N ALA A 351 6.50 18.28 7.27
CA ALA A 351 7.05 18.68 5.97
C ALA A 351 6.27 19.86 5.37
N LYS A 352 4.93 19.79 5.42
CA LYS A 352 4.07 20.87 4.93
C LYS A 352 4.29 22.18 5.71
N SER A 353 4.38 22.10 7.04
CA SER A 353 4.58 23.27 7.91
C SER A 353 5.93 23.96 7.70
N MET A 354 6.93 23.22 7.21
CA MET A 354 8.24 23.76 6.82
C MET A 354 8.26 24.43 5.44
N GLY A 355 7.12 24.41 4.73
CA GLY A 355 6.98 25.01 3.40
C GLY A 355 7.30 24.07 2.23
N PHE A 356 7.43 22.76 2.47
CA PHE A 356 7.54 21.78 1.39
C PHE A 356 6.15 21.41 0.87
N ASP A 357 6.04 21.21 -0.43
CA ASP A 357 4.79 20.81 -1.10
C ASP A 357 4.87 19.43 -1.76
N THR A 358 6.04 18.81 -1.73
CA THR A 358 6.31 17.53 -2.39
C THR A 358 7.12 16.59 -1.51
N LEU A 359 6.71 15.33 -1.40
CA LEU A 359 7.52 14.25 -0.84
C LEU A 359 7.89 13.27 -1.95
N ARG A 360 9.19 13.06 -2.14
CA ARG A 360 9.68 11.95 -2.95
C ARG A 360 9.84 10.73 -2.06
N LYS A 361 8.92 9.77 -2.16
CA LYS A 361 9.00 8.51 -1.42
C LYS A 361 10.09 7.66 -2.04
N HIS A 362 11.15 7.41 -1.28
CA HIS A 362 12.36 6.79 -1.81
C HIS A 362 12.29 5.25 -1.75
N ILE A 363 12.24 4.63 -2.93
CA ILE A 363 12.28 3.17 -3.18
C ILE A 363 11.49 2.33 -2.18
N LYS A 364 10.26 2.77 -1.89
CA LYS A 364 9.30 2.13 -0.98
C LYS A 364 7.89 2.49 -1.42
N VAL A 365 6.93 1.58 -1.29
CA VAL A 365 5.49 1.89 -1.41
C VAL A 365 4.91 1.91 0.01
N GLU A 366 4.35 3.04 0.44
CA GLU A 366 3.77 3.15 1.79
C GLU A 366 2.40 2.47 1.89
N PRO A 367 1.86 2.24 3.10
CA PRO A 367 0.45 1.93 3.25
C PRO A 367 -0.43 3.00 2.59
N LEU A 368 -1.59 2.61 2.03
CA LEU A 368 -2.53 3.54 1.39
C LEU A 368 -2.95 4.73 2.29
N ARG A 369 -2.84 4.54 3.61
CA ARG A 369 -3.08 5.60 4.61
C ARG A 369 -2.09 6.77 4.50
N TRP A 370 -0.83 6.52 4.16
CA TRP A 370 0.14 7.61 3.96
C TRP A 370 -0.25 8.49 2.76
N TYR A 371 -0.62 7.89 1.64
CA TYR A 371 -1.11 8.63 0.47
C TYR A 371 -2.40 9.38 0.77
N HIS A 372 -3.28 8.81 1.60
CA HIS A 372 -4.47 9.50 2.07
C HIS A 372 -4.14 10.76 2.88
N HIS A 373 -3.15 10.70 3.78
CA HIS A 373 -2.68 11.89 4.48
C HIS A 373 -2.08 12.91 3.52
N CYS A 374 -1.29 12.49 2.51
CA CYS A 374 -0.79 13.38 1.48
C CYS A 374 -1.92 14.08 0.69
N ASP A 375 -2.95 13.33 0.29
CA ASP A 375 -4.12 13.87 -0.40
C ASP A 375 -4.85 14.91 0.48
N ARG A 376 -5.06 14.60 1.76
CA ARG A 376 -5.86 15.42 2.67
C ARG A 376 -5.12 16.67 3.18
N LEU A 377 -3.79 16.60 3.26
CA LEU A 377 -2.92 17.68 3.77
C LEU A 377 -2.31 18.54 2.66
N GLY A 378 -2.49 18.18 1.38
CA GLY A 378 -1.96 18.95 0.26
C GLY A 378 -0.47 18.75 0.05
N MET A 379 -0.07 17.47 -0.07
CA MET A 379 1.29 17.06 -0.36
C MET A 379 1.34 16.30 -1.68
N LEU A 380 2.13 16.79 -2.64
CA LEU A 380 2.46 16.05 -3.85
C LEU A 380 3.36 14.86 -3.52
N VAL A 381 3.20 13.78 -4.28
CA VAL A 381 4.01 12.57 -4.10
C VAL A 381 4.77 12.28 -5.39
N TRP A 382 6.09 12.19 -5.28
CA TRP A 382 6.92 11.58 -6.31
C TRP A 382 7.26 10.15 -5.87
N GLN A 383 6.54 9.19 -6.43
CA GLN A 383 6.69 7.78 -6.08
C GLN A 383 7.88 7.17 -6.83
N ASP A 384 8.95 6.78 -6.12
CA ASP A 384 9.99 5.94 -6.70
C ASP A 384 9.48 4.49 -6.81
N HIS A 385 9.82 3.82 -7.90
CA HIS A 385 9.67 2.36 -7.99
C HIS A 385 10.74 1.66 -7.15
N VAL A 386 10.38 0.59 -6.44
CA VAL A 386 11.35 -0.22 -5.70
C VAL A 386 12.14 -1.05 -6.69
N ASN A 387 13.47 -1.02 -6.61
CA ASN A 387 14.30 -1.63 -7.64
C ASN A 387 15.00 -2.88 -7.10
N GLY A 388 14.85 -3.99 -7.83
CA GLY A 388 15.65 -5.19 -7.64
C GLY A 388 16.95 -5.16 -8.43
N GLY A 389 17.68 -6.26 -8.31
CA GLY A 389 18.96 -6.50 -8.96
C GLY A 389 20.06 -6.89 -7.99
N THR A 390 21.13 -7.44 -8.55
CA THR A 390 22.35 -7.79 -7.84
C THR A 390 23.31 -6.59 -7.80
N HIS A 391 24.57 -6.83 -7.44
CA HIS A 391 25.57 -5.77 -7.34
C HIS A 391 25.72 -4.98 -8.66
N TYR A 392 25.50 -3.66 -8.60
CA TYR A 392 25.74 -2.75 -9.72
C TYR A 392 27.20 -2.25 -9.75
N SER A 393 27.65 -1.69 -10.87
CA SER A 393 29.00 -1.12 -10.95
C SER A 393 29.03 0.30 -10.39
N ASP A 394 29.91 0.58 -9.42
CA ASP A 394 30.09 1.93 -8.86
C ASP A 394 30.49 2.96 -9.93
N ALA A 395 31.27 2.54 -10.93
CA ALA A 395 31.64 3.38 -12.06
C ALA A 395 30.40 3.81 -12.88
N VAL A 396 29.41 2.93 -13.01
CA VAL A 396 28.17 3.21 -13.76
C VAL A 396 27.27 4.18 -12.99
N VAL A 397 27.21 4.05 -11.66
CA VAL A 397 26.40 4.93 -10.82
C VAL A 397 27.06 6.29 -10.58
N THR A 398 28.39 6.34 -10.52
CA THR A 398 29.14 7.57 -10.20
C THR A 398 29.51 8.39 -11.44
N ALA A 399 29.79 7.77 -12.59
CA ALA A 399 30.22 8.49 -13.80
C ALA A 399 29.21 9.55 -14.30
N PRO A 400 27.88 9.35 -14.21
CA PRO A 400 26.91 10.38 -14.58
C PRO A 400 27.02 11.67 -13.79
N ALA A 401 27.46 11.63 -12.53
CA ALA A 401 27.68 12.84 -11.73
C ALA A 401 28.88 13.67 -12.24
N ILE A 402 29.76 13.09 -13.04
CA ILE A 402 31.02 13.71 -13.49
C ILE A 402 30.95 14.12 -14.96
N ALA A 403 30.44 13.25 -15.84
CA ALA A 403 30.57 13.41 -17.28
C ALA A 403 29.27 13.22 -18.09
N SER A 404 28.12 13.02 -17.41
CA SER A 404 26.81 12.75 -18.03
C SER A 404 26.87 11.82 -19.26
N PRO A 405 27.57 10.66 -19.18
CA PRO A 405 27.70 9.79 -20.34
C PRO A 405 26.34 9.16 -20.66
N ARG A 406 25.99 9.11 -21.95
CA ARG A 406 24.79 8.39 -22.40
C ARG A 406 25.07 6.88 -22.38
N ILE A 407 24.69 6.22 -21.30
CA ILE A 407 24.76 4.76 -21.16
C ILE A 407 23.36 4.20 -21.46
N GLY A 408 23.25 3.23 -22.36
CA GLY A 408 21.96 2.61 -22.66
C GLY A 408 21.52 1.62 -21.58
N ASP A 409 20.27 1.72 -21.13
CA ASP A 409 19.67 0.89 -20.07
C ASP A 409 19.60 -0.61 -20.41
N ARG A 410 19.78 -0.97 -21.69
CA ARG A 410 19.90 -2.36 -22.15
C ARG A 410 21.19 -3.05 -21.71
N ARG A 411 22.17 -2.31 -21.15
CA ARG A 411 23.39 -2.89 -20.58
C ARG A 411 23.13 -3.49 -19.20
N TYR A 412 22.18 -4.42 -19.11
CA TYR A 412 21.61 -4.86 -17.83
C TYR A 412 22.65 -5.30 -16.78
N ARG A 413 23.71 -6.00 -17.18
CA ARG A 413 24.80 -6.42 -16.26
C ARG A 413 25.49 -5.24 -15.57
N TRP A 414 25.60 -4.09 -16.24
CA TRP A 414 26.24 -2.89 -15.69
C TRP A 414 25.42 -2.27 -14.55
N PHE A 415 24.11 -2.48 -14.58
CA PHE A 415 23.14 -2.01 -13.59
C PHE A 415 22.72 -3.10 -12.59
N GLY A 416 23.41 -4.24 -12.54
CA GLY A 416 23.05 -5.35 -11.64
C GLY A 416 21.78 -6.13 -12.07
N ARG A 417 21.28 -5.94 -13.29
CA ARG A 417 20.02 -6.54 -13.78
C ARG A 417 20.22 -7.68 -14.79
N GLY A 418 21.37 -8.35 -14.73
CA GLY A 418 21.72 -9.41 -15.69
C GLY A 418 20.73 -10.58 -15.73
N ASP A 419 20.09 -10.85 -14.60
CA ASP A 419 19.11 -11.91 -14.44
C ASP A 419 17.80 -11.62 -15.18
N ALA A 420 17.27 -12.59 -15.93
CA ALA A 420 16.05 -12.41 -16.72
C ALA A 420 14.78 -12.51 -15.89
N GLU A 421 14.77 -13.41 -14.90
CA GLU A 421 13.65 -13.61 -13.99
C GLU A 421 13.45 -12.38 -13.11
N GLY A 422 14.55 -11.83 -12.57
CA GLY A 422 14.48 -10.58 -11.80
C GLY A 422 14.02 -9.38 -12.60
N ARG A 423 14.30 -9.32 -13.92
CA ARG A 423 13.74 -8.27 -14.78
C ARG A 423 12.24 -8.45 -15.02
N GLU A 424 11.75 -9.68 -15.11
CA GLU A 424 10.33 -9.95 -15.30
C GLU A 424 9.56 -9.69 -13.99
N SER A 425 10.09 -10.15 -12.86
CA SER A 425 9.52 -9.87 -11.53
C SER A 425 9.45 -8.36 -11.25
N SER A 426 10.52 -7.61 -11.54
CA SER A 426 10.47 -6.14 -11.43
C SER A 426 9.43 -5.50 -12.35
N ARG A 427 9.08 -6.11 -13.49
CA ARG A 427 8.06 -5.59 -14.40
C ARG A 427 6.64 -5.92 -13.96
N SER A 428 6.44 -7.07 -13.30
CA SER A 428 5.14 -7.41 -12.72
C SER A 428 4.79 -6.54 -11.50
N GLU A 429 5.78 -5.87 -10.90
CA GLU A 429 5.60 -4.91 -9.80
C GLU A 429 5.43 -3.45 -10.28
N LEU A 430 5.58 -3.17 -11.59
CA LEU A 430 5.27 -1.86 -12.20
C LEU A 430 3.77 -1.71 -12.44
#